data_AF-A0AAD8PCP8-F1
#
_entry.id   AF-A0AAD8PCP8-F1
#
_cell.length_a   1.000
_cell.length_b   1.000
_cell.length_c   1.000
_cell.angle_alpha   90.00
_cell.angle_beta   90.00
_cell.angle_gamma   90.00
#
_symmetry.space_group_name_H-M   'P 1'
#
loop_
_entity.id
_entity.type
_entity.pdbx_description
1 polymer ?
#
loop_
_entity_poly.entity_id
_entity_poly.type
_entity_poly.pdbx_seq_one_letter_code
_entity_poly.pdbx_strand_id
1 'polypeptide(L)'
;MKLQAPKFLMDPNNPVGYNVKVAADFINDSTRLVRKCTKPDRKEYTRILRACSVGFFIMGFIGYMVKLMFIPVNNILVGMPT
;
A
#
# COMPACT_ATOMS: atom_id res chain seq x y z
N MET A 1 9.43 -20.02 5.53
CA MET A 1 8.25 -20.44 6.30
C MET A 1 7.79 -21.76 5.69
N LYS A 2 8.18 -22.91 6.26
CA LYS A 2 7.63 -24.20 5.80
C LYS A 2 6.21 -24.27 6.33
N LEU A 3 5.25 -23.84 5.52
CA LEU A 3 3.85 -24.11 5.77
C LEU A 3 3.72 -25.63 5.77
N GLN A 4 3.53 -26.24 6.93
CA GLN A 4 3.19 -27.65 7.04
C GLN A 4 1.72 -27.78 6.61
N ALA A 5 1.46 -27.54 5.33
CA ALA A 5 0.17 -27.75 4.74
C ALA A 5 -0.13 -29.26 4.79
N PRO A 6 -1.36 -29.67 5.12
CA PRO A 6 -1.72 -31.08 5.15
C PRO A 6 -1.42 -31.70 3.78
N LYS A 7 -0.78 -32.88 3.78
CA LYS A 7 -0.34 -33.59 2.56
C LYS A 7 -1.49 -33.82 1.54
N PHE A 8 -2.73 -33.78 2.00
CA PHE A 8 -3.96 -33.85 1.19
C PHE A 8 -4.13 -32.68 0.20
N LEU A 9 -3.63 -31.47 0.52
CA LEU A 9 -3.67 -30.32 -0.38
C LEU A 9 -2.51 -30.29 -1.39
N MET A 10 -1.53 -31.20 -1.25
CA MET A 10 -0.39 -31.36 -2.16
C MET A 10 -0.58 -32.56 -3.10
N ASP A 11 -1.74 -33.21 -3.03
CA ASP A 11 -2.08 -34.36 -3.87
C ASP A 11 -2.64 -33.87 -5.23
N PRO A 12 -1.98 -34.17 -6.36
CA PRO A 12 -2.36 -33.69 -7.69
C PRO A 12 -3.66 -34.28 -8.23
N ASN A 13 -4.25 -35.28 -7.55
CA ASN A 13 -5.45 -35.99 -8.00
C ASN A 13 -6.78 -35.32 -7.55
N ASN A 14 -6.73 -34.24 -6.76
CA ASN A 14 -7.91 -33.52 -6.27
C ASN A 14 -7.95 -32.09 -6.86
N PRO A 15 -9.07 -31.60 -7.43
CA PRO A 15 -9.19 -30.23 -7.97
C PRO A 15 -8.76 -29.13 -6.98
N VAL A 16 -8.96 -29.33 -5.68
CA VAL A 16 -8.53 -28.38 -4.65
C VAL A 16 -7.00 -28.39 -4.47
N GLY A 17 -6.34 -29.55 -4.59
CA GLY A 17 -4.89 -29.68 -4.45
C GLY A 17 -4.11 -29.04 -5.61
N TYR A 18 -4.62 -29.13 -6.84
CA TYR A 18 -4.01 -28.48 -8.01
C TYR A 18 -3.90 -26.96 -7.83
N ASN A 19 -5.00 -26.30 -7.43
CA ASN A 19 -5.05 -24.86 -7.22
C ASN A 19 -4.12 -24.40 -6.07
N VAL A 20 -4.04 -25.18 -4.99
CA VAL A 20 -3.15 -24.87 -3.85
C VAL A 20 -1.68 -25.01 -4.25
N LYS A 21 -1.33 -26.02 -5.04
CA LYS A 21 0.03 -26.19 -5.56
C LYS A 21 0.43 -25.03 -6.48
N VAL A 22 -0.44 -24.64 -7.41
CA VAL A 22 -0.21 -23.49 -8.31
C VAL A 22 0.01 -22.21 -7.50
N ALA A 23 -0.79 -21.96 -6.48
CA ALA A 23 -0.61 -20.80 -5.61
C ALA A 23 0.71 -20.86 -4.82
N ALA A 24 1.09 -22.03 -4.31
CA ALA A 24 2.35 -22.21 -3.58
C ALA A 24 3.58 -22.00 -4.48
N ASP A 25 3.55 -22.54 -5.70
CA ASP A 25 4.61 -22.35 -6.69
C ASP A 25 4.71 -20.88 -7.11
N PHE A 26 3.58 -20.20 -7.33
CA PHE A 26 3.54 -18.77 -7.64
C PHE A 26 4.15 -17.89 -6.52
N ILE A 27 3.87 -18.20 -5.25
CA ILE A 27 4.47 -17.48 -4.12
C ILE A 27 5.98 -17.72 -4.08
N ASN A 28 6.43 -18.96 -4.30
CA ASN A 28 7.86 -19.27 -4.33
C ASN A 28 8.58 -18.49 -5.45
N ASP A 29 8.02 -18.44 -6.65
CA ASP A 29 8.59 -17.69 -7.78
C ASP A 29 8.55 -16.18 -7.54
N SER A 30 7.47 -15.66 -6.95
CA SER A 30 7.35 -14.24 -6.56
C SER A 30 8.43 -13.85 -5.55
N THR A 31 8.71 -14.71 -4.56
CA THR A 31 9.79 -14.43 -3.60
C THR A 31 11.17 -14.48 -4.22
N ARG A 32 11.41 -15.33 -5.23
CA ARG A 32 12.66 -15.34 -6.01
C ARG A 32 12.83 -14.05 -6.80
N LEU A 33 11.76 -13.54 -7.41
CA LEU A 33 11.77 -12.28 -8.15
C LEU A 33 12.16 -11.10 -7.23
N VAL A 34 11.46 -10.94 -6.09
CA VAL A 34 11.72 -9.85 -5.14
C VAL A 34 13.14 -9.89 -4.56
N ARG A 35 13.74 -11.08 -4.45
CA ARG A 35 15.14 -11.25 -4.04
C ARG A 35 16.14 -10.86 -5.13
N LYS A 36 15.77 -10.99 -6.41
CA LYS A 36 16.59 -10.60 -7.57
C LYS A 36 16.55 -9.08 -7.81
N CYS A 37 15.45 -8.42 -7.43
CA CYS A 37 15.32 -6.97 -7.54
C CYS A 37 16.38 -6.23 -6.71
N THR A 38 16.99 -5.20 -7.30
CA THR A 38 17.90 -4.29 -6.59
C THR A 38 17.12 -3.52 -5.53
N LYS A 39 17.45 -3.75 -4.25
CA LYS A 39 16.85 -3.02 -3.14
C LYS A 39 17.46 -1.61 -3.10
N PRO A 40 16.65 -0.57 -2.91
CA PRO A 40 17.16 0.80 -2.82
C PRO A 40 18.14 0.90 -1.64
N ASP A 41 19.26 1.58 -1.86
CA ASP A 41 20.22 1.85 -0.79
C ASP A 41 19.67 2.88 0.21
N ARG A 42 20.23 2.95 1.42
CA ARG A 42 19.81 3.91 2.45
C ARG A 42 19.86 5.36 1.96
N LYS A 43 20.83 5.70 1.11
CA LYS A 43 20.95 7.06 0.53
C LYS A 43 19.81 7.38 -0.43
N GLU A 44 19.46 6.45 -1.31
CA GLU A 44 18.38 6.61 -2.29
C GLU A 44 17.03 6.69 -1.58
N TYR A 45 16.80 5.81 -0.60
CA TYR A 45 15.59 5.82 0.20
C TYR A 45 15.40 7.16 0.92
N THR A 46 16.46 7.69 1.54
CA THR A 46 16.40 8.98 2.25
C THR A 46 16.11 10.15 1.30
N ARG A 47 16.65 10.12 0.08
CA ARG A 47 16.37 11.16 -0.93
C ARG A 47 14.90 11.14 -1.37
N ILE A 48 14.35 9.95 -1.62
CA ILE A 48 12.93 9.76 -1.99
C ILE A 48 12.02 10.18 -0.82
N LEU A 49 12.34 9.74 0.39
CA LEU A 49 11.59 10.09 1.60
C LEU A 49 11.56 11.60 1.80
N ARG A 50 12.70 12.29 1.61
CA ARG A 50 12.77 13.75 1.72
C ARG A 50 11.88 14.43 0.69
N ALA A 51 11.94 14.02 -0.58
CA ALA A 51 11.08 14.57 -1.62
C ALA A 51 9.59 14.34 -1.34
N CYS A 52 9.23 13.12 -0.93
CA CYS A 52 7.85 12.74 -0.60
C CYS A 52 7.34 13.50 0.63
N SER A 53 8.16 13.62 1.67
CA SER A 53 7.78 14.33 2.91
C SER A 53 7.45 15.79 2.63
N VAL A 54 8.25 16.48 1.82
CA VAL A 54 7.99 17.87 1.42
C VAL A 54 6.68 17.98 0.64
N GLY A 55 6.44 17.08 -0.32
CA GLY A 55 5.18 17.04 -1.07
C GLY A 55 3.97 16.81 -0.17
N PHE A 56 4.07 15.87 0.77
CA PHE A 56 3.02 15.58 1.75
C PHE A 56 2.71 16.79 2.64
N PHE A 57 3.74 17.48 3.12
CA PHE A 57 3.56 18.70 3.92
C PHE A 57 2.91 19.83 3.14
N ILE A 58 3.31 20.06 1.89
CA ILE A 58 2.70 21.10 1.04
C ILE A 58 1.23 20.79 0.77
N MET A 59 0.91 19.57 0.34
CA MET A 59 -0.46 19.17 0.04
C MET A 59 -1.35 19.19 1.29
N GLY A 60 -0.82 18.72 2.42
CA GLY A 60 -1.53 18.77 3.71
C GLY A 60 -1.76 20.19 4.20
N PHE A 61 -0.76 21.07 4.09
CA PHE A 61 -0.87 22.46 4.54
C PHE A 61 -1.87 23.26 3.70
N ILE A 62 -1.82 23.12 2.37
CA ILE A 62 -2.77 23.78 1.47
C ILE A 62 -4.20 23.31 1.79
N GLY A 63 -4.42 22.00 1.93
CA GLY A 63 -5.73 21.47 2.27
C GLY A 63 -6.27 21.96 3.62
N TYR A 64 -5.39 22.07 4.63
CA TYR A 64 -5.75 22.61 5.94
C TYR A 64 -6.14 24.09 5.88
N MET A 65 -5.33 24.93 5.24
CA MET A 65 -5.58 26.37 5.13
C MET A 65 -6.85 26.68 4.34
N VAL A 66 -7.07 25.96 3.24
CA VAL A 66 -8.28 26.08 2.42
C VAL A 66 -9.51 25.72 3.25
N LYS A 67 -9.46 24.59 3.99
CA LYS A 67 -10.57 24.17 4.84
C LYS A 67 -10.84 25.14 5.99
N LEU A 68 -9.79 25.68 6.62
CA LEU A 68 -9.91 26.70 7.66
C LEU A 68 -10.59 27.98 7.15
N MET A 69 -10.28 28.44 5.93
CA MET A 69 -10.91 29.63 5.36
C MET A 69 -12.39 29.40 5.03
N PHE A 70 -12.76 28.20 4.58
CA PHE A 70 -14.13 27.92 4.18
C PHE A 70 -15.10 27.71 5.35
N ILE A 71 -14.65 27.28 6.53
CA ILE A 71 -15.51 27.13 7.73
C ILE A 71 -16.20 28.46 8.14
N PRO A 72 -15.48 29.58 8.35
CA PRO A 72 -16.12 30.84 8.70
C PRO A 72 -16.92 31.41 7.53
N VAL A 73 -16.45 31.25 6.28
CA VAL A 73 -17.19 31.71 5.10
C VAL A 73 -18.55 31.01 5.00
N ASN A 74 -18.60 29.68 5.20
CA ASN A 74 -19.85 28.94 5.18
C ASN A 74 -20.76 29.31 6.37
N ASN A 75 -20.19 29.55 7.56
CA ASN A 75 -20.97 29.99 8.72
C ASN A 75 -21.59 31.40 8.53
N ILE A 76 -20.90 32.33 7.87
CA ILE A 76 -21.43 33.66 7.57
C ILE A 76 -22.44 33.62 6.41
N LEU A 77 -22.20 32.82 5.38
CA LEU A 77 -23.02 32.78 4.17
C LEU A 77 -24.30 31.96 4.37
N VAL A 78 -24.22 30.84 5.09
CA VAL A 78 -25.38 29.94 5.34
C VAL A 78 -26.17 30.35 6.60
N GLY A 79 -25.60 31.21 7.45
CA GLY A 79 -26.17 31.66 8.72
C GLY A 79 -27.05 32.91 8.64
N MET A 80 -27.48 33.35 7.46
CA MET A 80 -28.51 34.38 7.33
C MET A 80 -29.88 33.70 7.20
N PRO A 81 -30.69 33.59 8.28
CA PRO A 81 -32.03 33.06 8.17
C PRO A 81 -32.91 34.10 7.48
N THR A 82 -33.36 33.76 6.28
CA THR A 82 -34.77 33.95 5.91
C THR A 82 -35.48 32.63 6.08
#